data_AF-A0A2N0R2M6-F1
#
_entry.id   AF-A0A2N0R2M6-F1
#
_cell.length_a   1.000
_cell.length_b   1.000
_cell.length_c   1.000
_cell.angle_alpha   90.00
_cell.angle_beta   90.00
_cell.angle_gamma   90.00
#
_symmetry.space_group_name_H-M   'P 1'
#
loop_
_entity.id
_entity.type
_entity.pdbx_description
1 polymer ?
#
loop_
_entity_poly.entity_id
_entity_poly.type
_entity_poly.pdbx_seq_one_letter_code
_entity_poly.pdbx_strand_id
1 'polypeptide(L)' 'MNGVINNETEKFYAFSSITNAPLPRVDYTATLLFNGVIDFIGGREINNLVNFPLYDMKVDRWSTMTA' A
#
# COMPACT_ATOMS: atom_id res chain seq x y z
N MET A 1 4.27 -7.79 7.32
CA MET A 1 4.01 -8.50 6.04
C MET A 1 2.89 -7.73 5.37
N ASN A 2 3.12 -7.14 4.21
CA ASN A 2 2.08 -6.38 3.51
C ASN A 2 1.52 -7.23 2.38
N GLY A 3 0.19 -7.31 2.27
CA GLY A 3 -0.48 -8.13 1.27
C GLY A 3 -2.00 -8.08 1.42
N VAL A 4 -2.70 -8.63 0.44
CA VAL A 4 -4.17 -8.72 0.42
C VAL A 4 -4.59 -10.17 0.55
N ILE A 5 -5.60 -10.42 1.38
CA ILE A 5 -6.26 -11.73 1.46
C ILE A 5 -7.52 -11.66 0.61
N ASN A 6 -7.66 -12.59 -0.33
CA ASN A 6 -8.92 -12.83 -1.01
C ASN A 6 -9.70 -13.88 -0.21
N ASN A 7 -10.81 -13.45 0.42
CA ASN A 7 -11.63 -14.31 1.27
C ASN A 7 -12.46 -15.35 0.51
N GLU A 8 -12.65 -15.19 -0.80
CA GLU A 8 -13.37 -16.15 -1.64
C GLU A 8 -12.49 -17.36 -2.00
N THR A 9 -11.20 -17.09 -2.18
CA THR A 9 -10.20 -18.09 -2.63
C THR A 9 -9.25 -18.53 -1.52
N GLU A 10 -9.35 -17.92 -0.34
CA GLU A 10 -8.41 -18.06 0.79
C GLU A 10 -6.94 -17.79 0.44
N LYS A 11 -6.68 -17.12 -0.70
CA LYS A 11 -5.33 -16.82 -1.17
C LYS A 11 -4.82 -15.52 -0.55
N PHE A 12 -3.58 -15.58 -0.06
CA PHE A 12 -2.80 -14.41 0.31
C PHE A 12 -1.93 -13.96 -0.87
N TYR A 13 -2.07 -12.70 -1.26
CA TYR A 13 -1.24 -12.02 -2.25
C TYR A 13 -0.26 -11.10 -1.52
N ALA A 14 1.01 -11.50 -1.47
CA ALA A 14 2.07 -10.68 -0.90
C ALA A 14 2.45 -9.54 -1.85
N PHE A 15 2.73 -8.36 -1.31
CA PHE A 15 3.40 -7.32 -2.09
C PHE A 15 4.87 -7.71 -2.25
N SER A 16 5.30 -8.00 -3.48
CA SER A 16 6.66 -8.47 -3.77
C SER A 16 7.61 -7.36 -4.18
N SER A 17 7.10 -6.30 -4.79
CA SER A 17 7.93 -5.17 -5.20
C SER A 17 8.25 -4.23 -4.04
N ILE A 18 9.54 -3.91 -3.90
CA ILE A 18 10.05 -2.88 -2.98
C ILE A 18 10.45 -1.60 -3.71
N THR A 19 10.38 -1.58 -5.04
CA THR A 19 10.72 -0.40 -5.84
C THR A 19 9.72 0.71 -5.55
N ASN A 20 10.22 1.89 -5.12
CA ASN A 20 9.44 3.04 -4.68
C ASN A 20 8.52 2.78 -3.47
N ALA A 21 8.76 1.70 -2.71
CA ALA A 21 8.00 1.44 -1.50
C ALA A 21 8.20 2.59 -0.49
N PRO A 22 7.14 3.04 0.20
CA PRO A 22 7.25 4.05 1.23
C PRO A 22 8.04 3.51 2.42
N LEU A 23 8.52 4.41 3.28
CA LEU A 23 9.07 4.03 4.57
C LEU A 23 8.02 3.30 5.42
N PRO A 24 8.44 2.37 6.29
CA PRO A 24 7.54 1.66 7.19
C PRO A 24 6.72 2.63 8.05
N ARG A 25 5.43 2.35 8.19
CA ARG A 25 4.49 3.13 9.00
C ARG A 25 3.54 2.23 9.77
N VAL A 26 3.00 2.77 10.86
CA VAL A 26 2.00 2.13 11.72
C VAL A 26 0.75 3.01 11.83
N ASP A 27 -0.36 2.45 12.29
CA ASP A 27 -1.63 3.15 12.51
C ASP A 27 -2.18 3.87 11.26
N TYR A 28 -1.86 3.35 10.07
CA TYR A 28 -2.42 3.82 8.80
C TYR A 28 -3.73 3.08 8.47
N THR A 29 -4.50 3.64 7.55
CA THR A 29 -5.62 2.94 6.90
C THR A 29 -5.25 2.63 5.45
N ALA A 30 -5.81 1.56 4.91
CA ALA A 30 -5.63 1.17 3.51
C ALA A 30 -7.01 0.94 2.88
N THR A 31 -7.24 1.51 1.70
CA THR A 31 -8.49 1.38 0.95
C THR A 31 -8.20 0.82 -0.45
N LEU A 32 -8.88 -0.26 -0.83
CA LEU A 32 -8.86 -0.75 -2.20
C LEU A 32 -9.81 0.08 -3.07
N LEU A 33 -9.27 0.73 -4.09
CA LEU A 33 -10.03 1.52 -5.06
C LEU A 33 -10.59 0.63 -6.18
N PHE A 34 -11.65 1.08 -6.84
CA PHE A 34 -12.33 0.35 -7.92
C PHE A 34 -11.43 0.01 -9.12
N ASN A 35 -10.31 0.72 -9.28
CA ASN A 35 -9.36 0.52 -10.36
C ASN A 35 -8.29 -0.55 -10.06
N GLY A 36 -8.26 -1.11 -8.83
CA GLY A 36 -7.28 -2.11 -8.38
C GLY A 36 -6.03 -1.53 -7.71
N VAL A 37 -6.04 -0.23 -7.39
CA VAL A 37 -4.99 0.42 -6.61
C VAL A 37 -5.38 0.44 -5.13
N ILE A 38 -4.43 0.20 -4.24
CA ILE A 38 -4.59 0.37 -2.80
C ILE A 38 -4.00 1.73 -2.41
N ASP A 39 -4.82 2.58 -1.80
CA ASP A 39 -4.42 3.88 -1.25
C ASP A 39 -4.17 3.76 0.26
N PHE A 40 -2.99 4.18 0.70
CA PHE A 40 -2.55 4.15 2.09
C PHE A 40 -2.62 5.57 2.67
N ILE A 41 -3.53 5.78 3.62
CA ILE A 41 -3.82 7.11 4.15
C ILE A 41 -3.35 7.20 5.61
N GLY A 42 -2.62 8.28 5.90
CA GLY A 42 -2.17 8.61 7.25
C GLY A 42 -1.14 7.63 7.82
N GLY A 43 -1.23 7.41 9.13
CA GLY A 43 -0.26 6.66 9.91
C GLY A 43 0.93 7.47 10.39
N ARG A 44 1.75 6.84 11.21
CA ARG A 44 2.97 7.42 11.79
C ARG A 44 4.19 6.78 11.14
N GLU A 45 5.04 7.65 10.60
CA GLU A 45 6.35 7.31 10.04
C GLU A 45 7.44 8.01 10.86
N ILE A 46 8.65 7.45 10.89
CA ILE A 46 9.77 7.98 11.69
C ILE A 46 10.08 9.44 11.35
N ASN A 47 9.98 9.83 10.09
CA ASN A 47 10.35 11.18 9.64
C ASN A 47 9.17 12.15 9.53
N ASN A 48 7.95 11.74 9.93
CA ASN A 48 6.71 12.52 9.78
C ASN A 48 6.50 13.06 8.34
N LEU A 49 6.95 12.33 7.32
CA LEU A 49 6.77 12.74 5.93
C LEU A 49 5.30 12.56 5.54
N VAL A 50 4.66 13.64 5.07
CA VAL A 50 3.30 13.56 4.54
C VAL A 50 3.38 13.15 3.08
N ASN A 51 3.02 11.90 2.82
CA ASN A 51 2.87 11.36 1.47
C ASN A 51 1.66 10.42 1.42
N PHE A 52 1.24 10.12 0.19
CA PHE A 52 0.13 9.21 -0.10
C PHE A 52 0.67 8.04 -0.91
N PRO A 53 1.13 6.96 -0.24
CA PRO A 53 1.58 5.77 -0.93
C PRO A 53 0.43 5.08 -1.63
N LEU A 54 0.64 4.70 -2.88
CA LEU A 54 -0.30 3.96 -3.71
C LEU A 54 0.36 2.66 -4.15
N TYR A 55 -0.36 1.56 -4.09
CA TYR A 55 0.10 0.26 -4.59
C TYR A 55 -0.81 -0.27 -5.68
N ASP A 56 -0.28 -0.43 -6.89
CA ASP A 56 -1.02 -1.03 -8.01
C ASP A 56 -0.84 -2.56 -8.01
N MET A 57 -1.93 -3.28 -7.70
CA MET A 57 -1.92 -4.74 -7.62
C MET A 57 -1.79 -5.44 -8.98
N LYS A 58 -2.11 -4.77 -10.09
CA LYS A 58 -2.04 -5.38 -11.44
C LYS A 58 -0.61 -5.49 -11.94
N VAL A 59 0.22 -4.53 -11.57
CA VAL A 59 1.63 -4.46 -12.02
C VAL A 59 2.64 -4.68 -10.91
N ASP A 60 2.20 -4.87 -9.65
CA ASP A 60 3.04 -5.03 -8.47
C ASP A 60 4.05 -3.87 -8.34
N ARG A 61 3.55 -2.63 -8.23
CA ARG A 61 4.42 -1.45 -8.10
C ARG A 61 3.86 -0.42 -7.12
N TRP A 62 4.78 0.17 -6.37
CA TRP A 62 4.50 1.34 -5.56
C TRP A 62 4.63 2.63 -6.39
N SER A 63 3.79 3.58 -6.06
CA SER A 63 3.93 4.98 -6.43
C SER A 63 3.62 5.85 -5.21
N THR A 64 3.95 7.12 -5.29
CA THR A 64 3.74 8.05 -4.19
C THR A 64 3.25 9.36 -4.75
N MET A 65 2.17 9.88 -4.16
CA MET A 65 1.79 11.27 -4.35
C MET A 65 2.27 12.09 -3.15
N THR A 66 2.80 13.28 -3.43
CA THR A 66 3.08 14.32 -2.44
C THR A 66 2.05 15.43 -2.62
N ALA A 67 1.60 16.04 -1.53
CA ALA A 67 0.80 17.26 -1.58
C ALA A 67 1.61 18.44 -2.14
#